data_AF-A0A818G4B8-F1
#
_entry.id   AF-A0A818G4B8-F1
#
_cell.length_a   1.000
_cell.length_b   1.000
_cell.length_c   1.000
_cell.angle_alpha   90.00
_cell.angle_beta   90.00
_cell.angle_gamma   90.00
#
_symmetry.space_group_name_H-M   'P 1'
#
loop_
_entity.id
_entity.type
_entity.pdbx_description
1 polymer ?
#
loop_
_entity_poly.entity_id
_entity_poly.type
_entity_poly.pdbx_seq_one_letter_code
_entity_poly.pdbx_strand_id
1 'polypeptide(L)'
;MKVKFTRKASIFSFPSLNIVNGMPVPQVDRKRLLKQIDLAEQYQKVINSDRCSNKSDCITDCTTFGLSDPKCPEHQSKCTQAHTSDCPNCINISRTLDVIGEMIKKISNEEFKRESKYDFDNSSEHIIEWSRHNIRSARGNEAKNQTIAQMGDDEAFCTFDWGQKILPQEFREKQSIYFGKKGMPVLVGSFV
;
A
#
# COMPACT_ATOMS: atom_id res chain seq x y z
N MET A 1 -20.50 21.59 26.79
CA MET A 1 -19.11 21.71 26.28
C MET A 1 -18.93 20.69 25.16
N LYS A 2 -19.00 21.12 23.88
CA LYS A 2 -18.88 20.23 22.71
C LYS A 2 -17.41 19.93 22.45
N VAL A 3 -16.93 18.77 22.89
CA VAL A 3 -15.58 18.29 22.56
C VAL A 3 -15.63 17.73 21.14
N LYS A 4 -15.05 18.48 20.19
CA LYS A 4 -14.79 18.00 18.82
C LYS A 4 -13.74 16.89 18.91
N PHE A 5 -14.15 15.64 18.69
CA PHE A 5 -13.23 14.57 18.38
C PHE A 5 -12.72 14.78 16.94
N THR A 6 -11.54 15.37 16.80
CA THR A 6 -10.77 15.23 15.55
C THR A 6 -10.34 13.78 15.45
N ARG A 7 -11.10 12.98 14.69
CA ARG A 7 -10.64 11.67 14.22
C ARG A 7 -9.44 11.92 13.31
N LYS A 8 -8.22 11.93 13.84
CA LYS A 8 -7.06 11.51 13.07
C LYS A 8 -7.10 9.99 13.01
N ALA A 9 -8.03 9.48 12.21
CA ALA A 9 -7.78 8.23 11.54
C ALA A 9 -6.65 8.56 10.57
N SER A 10 -5.42 8.17 10.88
CA SER A 10 -4.42 7.96 9.83
C SER A 10 -4.86 6.71 9.06
N ILE A 11 -5.97 6.85 8.33
CA ILE A 11 -6.13 6.16 7.06
C ILE A 11 -4.84 6.52 6.34
N PHE A 12 -4.05 5.52 5.95
CA PHE A 12 -2.90 5.71 5.08
C PHE A 12 -3.43 6.43 3.83
N SER A 13 -3.44 7.75 3.87
CA SER A 13 -3.74 8.58 2.75
C SER A 13 -2.60 8.32 1.80
N PHE A 14 -2.91 7.83 0.61
CA PHE A 14 -2.05 8.03 -0.55
C PHE A 14 -1.50 9.44 -0.40
N PRO A 15 -0.18 9.64 -0.19
CA PRO A 15 0.36 10.96 0.00
C PRO A 15 0.08 11.68 -1.31
N SER A 16 -1.03 12.40 -1.32
CA SER A 16 -1.53 13.11 -2.49
C SER A 16 -0.35 13.94 -2.93
N LEU A 17 0.10 13.77 -4.18
CA LEU A 17 1.09 14.64 -4.80
C LEU A 17 0.48 16.05 -4.91
N ASN A 18 0.39 16.73 -3.77
CA ASN A 18 0.06 18.14 -3.67
C ASN A 18 1.19 18.99 -4.27
N ILE A 19 2.32 18.35 -4.58
CA ILE A 19 3.46 18.82 -5.35
C ILE A 19 3.01 19.46 -6.68
N VAL A 20 2.02 18.86 -7.37
CA VAL A 20 1.54 19.38 -8.66
C VAL A 20 0.84 20.75 -8.52
N ASN A 21 0.23 21.04 -7.36
CA ASN A 21 -0.39 22.34 -7.11
C ASN A 21 0.65 23.45 -6.95
N GLY A 22 1.81 23.14 -6.36
CA GLY A 22 2.92 24.08 -6.16
C GLY A 22 3.79 24.28 -7.40
N MET A 23 3.82 23.32 -8.33
CA MET A 23 4.69 23.37 -9.50
C MET A 23 4.37 24.52 -10.48
N PRO A 24 5.38 25.19 -11.07
CA PRO A 24 5.24 26.23 -12.08
C PRO A 24 4.94 25.62 -13.45
N VAL A 25 3.82 24.92 -13.57
CA VAL A 25 3.36 24.26 -14.81
C VAL A 25 2.13 24.97 -15.38
N PRO A 26 1.92 24.92 -16.72
CA PRO A 26 0.71 25.44 -17.34
C PRO A 26 -0.55 24.87 -16.69
N GLN A 27 -1.59 25.70 -16.53
CA GLN A 27 -2.83 25.28 -15.84
C GLN A 27 -3.49 24.05 -16.48
N VAL A 28 -3.38 23.89 -17.80
CA VAL A 28 -3.91 22.74 -18.54
C VAL A 28 -3.20 21.45 -18.11
N ASP A 29 -1.87 21.49 -18.03
CA ASP A 29 -1.06 20.36 -17.57
C ASP A 29 -1.35 20.02 -16.12
N ARG A 30 -1.50 21.04 -15.27
CA ARG A 30 -1.86 20.87 -13.86
C ARG A 30 -3.18 20.11 -13.71
N LYS A 31 -4.25 20.55 -14.39
CA LYS A 31 -5.56 19.90 -14.33
C LYS A 31 -5.50 18.45 -14.81
N ARG A 32 -4.75 18.19 -15.89
CA ARG A 32 -4.56 16.84 -16.42
C ARG A 32 -3.85 15.94 -15.40
N LEU A 33 -2.74 16.39 -14.83
CA LEU A 33 -1.96 15.63 -13.87
C LEU A 33 -2.73 15.32 -12.58
N LEU A 34 -3.45 16.30 -12.04
CA LEU A 34 -4.29 16.09 -10.86
C LEU A 34 -5.36 15.02 -11.11
N LYS A 35 -5.97 15.01 -12.30
CA LYS A 35 -6.91 13.95 -12.70
C LYS A 35 -6.23 12.58 -12.79
N GLN A 36 -5.02 12.52 -13.34
CA GLN A 36 -4.28 11.25 -13.45
C GLN A 36 -3.87 10.71 -12.08
N ILE A 37 -3.49 11.59 -11.15
CA ILE A 37 -3.19 11.25 -9.74
C ILE A 37 -4.44 10.71 -9.05
N ASP A 38 -5.59 11.37 -9.20
CA ASP A 38 -6.85 10.92 -8.62
C ASP A 38 -7.26 9.53 -9.14
N LEU A 39 -7.14 9.29 -10.45
CA LEU A 39 -7.39 7.96 -11.03
C LEU A 39 -6.41 6.89 -10.51
N ALA A 40 -5.12 7.25 -10.36
CA ALA A 40 -4.12 6.36 -9.77
C ALA A 40 -4.43 6.03 -8.30
N GLU A 41 -4.81 7.02 -7.52
CA GLU A 41 -5.18 6.87 -6.11
C GLU A 41 -6.42 5.97 -5.96
N GLN A 42 -7.47 6.21 -6.76
CA GLN A 42 -8.67 5.38 -6.76
C GLN A 42 -8.37 3.93 -7.14
N TYR A 43 -7.57 3.73 -8.19
CA TYR A 43 -7.14 2.40 -8.62
C TYR A 43 -6.42 1.66 -7.50
N GLN A 44 -5.43 2.31 -6.86
CA GLN A 44 -4.63 1.68 -5.81
C GLN A 44 -5.41 1.36 -4.54
N LYS A 45 -6.45 2.14 -4.22
CA LYS A 45 -7.28 1.93 -3.03
C LYS A 45 -8.37 0.89 -3.21
N VAL A 46 -8.95 0.79 -4.40
CA VAL A 46 -10.21 0.06 -4.61
C VAL A 46 -10.02 -1.22 -5.40
N ILE A 47 -9.11 -1.25 -6.37
CA ILE A 47 -9.10 -2.29 -7.41
C ILE A 47 -7.78 -3.07 -7.42
N ASN A 48 -6.67 -2.44 -7.07
CA ASN A 48 -5.35 -3.03 -7.29
C ASN A 48 -5.14 -4.32 -6.48
N SER A 49 -5.55 -4.38 -5.21
CA SER A 49 -5.42 -5.58 -4.38
C SER A 49 -6.13 -6.80 -4.97
N ASP A 50 -7.30 -6.58 -5.58
CA ASP A 50 -8.14 -7.67 -6.10
C ASP A 50 -7.61 -8.20 -7.44
N ARG A 51 -6.87 -7.38 -8.18
CA ARG A 51 -6.18 -7.78 -9.41
C ARG A 51 -4.88 -8.53 -9.14
N CYS A 52 -4.27 -8.29 -7.98
CA CYS A 52 -3.01 -8.93 -7.63
C CYS A 52 -3.19 -10.45 -7.48
N SER A 53 -2.56 -11.23 -8.36
CA SER A 53 -2.59 -12.69 -8.28
C SER A 53 -1.40 -13.35 -8.95
N ASN A 54 -1.17 -14.63 -8.66
CA ASN A 54 -0.14 -15.45 -9.32
C ASN A 54 -0.47 -15.79 -10.79
N LYS A 55 -1.73 -15.58 -11.20
CA LYS A 55 -2.25 -15.78 -12.57
C LYS A 55 -2.45 -14.46 -13.32
N SER A 56 -1.97 -13.34 -12.76
CA SER A 56 -2.10 -12.05 -13.43
C SER A 56 -1.30 -12.05 -14.74
N ASP A 57 -1.97 -11.66 -15.82
CA ASP A 57 -1.31 -11.41 -17.11
C ASP A 57 -0.66 -10.02 -17.16
N CYS A 58 -0.80 -9.21 -16.12
CA CYS A 58 -0.04 -7.97 -15.97
C CYS A 58 1.11 -8.18 -14.99
N ILE A 59 2.33 -7.84 -15.41
CA ILE A 59 3.55 -8.04 -14.62
C ILE A 59 3.51 -7.30 -13.27
N THR A 60 2.93 -6.10 -13.24
CA THR A 60 2.85 -5.28 -12.02
C THR A 60 1.87 -5.82 -10.99
N ASP A 61 0.88 -6.60 -11.43
CA ASP A 61 -0.13 -7.21 -10.57
C ASP A 61 0.26 -8.66 -10.21
N CYS A 62 1.34 -9.21 -10.79
CA CYS A 62 1.73 -10.60 -10.55
C CYS A 62 2.40 -10.77 -9.18
N THR A 63 1.78 -11.57 -8.30
CA THR A 63 2.32 -11.82 -6.97
C THR A 63 3.58 -12.68 -6.99
N THR A 64 3.64 -13.68 -7.87
CA THR A 64 4.83 -14.55 -8.01
C THR A 64 6.04 -13.77 -8.50
N PHE A 65 5.86 -12.91 -9.51
CA PHE A 65 6.95 -12.09 -10.04
C PHE A 65 7.31 -10.97 -9.04
N GLY A 66 6.32 -10.21 -8.57
CA GLY A 66 6.54 -9.02 -7.74
C GLY A 66 7.11 -9.30 -6.35
N LEU A 67 6.96 -10.51 -5.82
CA LEU A 67 7.51 -10.91 -4.51
C LEU A 67 8.80 -11.74 -4.61
N SER A 68 9.23 -12.10 -5.81
CA SER A 68 10.47 -12.87 -5.98
C SER A 68 11.69 -11.99 -5.73
N ASP A 69 12.55 -12.38 -4.78
CA ASP A 69 13.83 -11.69 -4.58
C ASP A 69 14.89 -12.25 -5.55
N PRO A 70 15.43 -11.43 -6.48
CA PRO A 70 16.47 -11.88 -7.41
C PRO A 70 17.84 -12.06 -6.75
N LYS A 71 18.07 -11.54 -5.53
CA LYS A 71 19.35 -11.58 -4.82
C LYS A 71 19.44 -12.70 -3.78
N CYS A 72 18.30 -13.25 -3.36
CA CYS A 72 18.20 -14.30 -2.35
C CYS A 72 17.56 -15.55 -2.97
N PRO A 73 18.36 -16.59 -3.30
CA PRO A 73 17.85 -17.82 -3.90
C PRO A 73 16.77 -18.51 -3.07
N GLU A 74 16.82 -18.41 -1.73
CA GLU A 74 15.79 -18.99 -0.84
C GLU A 74 14.46 -18.23 -0.89
N HIS A 75 14.45 -16.99 -1.38
CA HIS A 75 13.27 -16.14 -1.52
C HIS A 75 12.91 -15.84 -2.97
N GLN A 76 13.55 -16.55 -3.91
CA GLN A 76 13.26 -16.44 -5.33
C GLN A 76 12.11 -17.36 -5.73
N SER A 77 11.22 -16.85 -6.59
CA SER A 77 10.15 -17.65 -7.21
C SER A 77 10.23 -17.51 -8.73
N LYS A 78 10.20 -18.65 -9.44
CA LYS A 78 10.14 -18.64 -10.91
C LYS A 78 8.71 -18.38 -11.37
N CYS A 79 8.44 -17.19 -11.87
CA CYS A 79 7.19 -16.89 -12.55
C CYS A 79 7.21 -17.45 -13.98
N THR A 80 6.19 -18.21 -14.36
CA THR A 80 6.05 -18.83 -15.69
C THR A 80 5.02 -18.13 -16.58
N GLN A 81 4.40 -17.06 -16.10
CA GLN A 81 3.41 -16.30 -16.84
C GLN A 81 4.07 -15.48 -17.94
N ALA A 82 3.40 -15.32 -19.09
CA ALA A 82 3.91 -14.57 -20.23
C ALA A 82 3.86 -13.04 -20.03
N HIS A 83 2.97 -12.57 -19.13
CA HIS A 83 2.76 -11.17 -18.79
C HIS A 83 2.54 -10.29 -20.03
N THR A 84 1.61 -10.69 -20.89
CA THR A 84 1.38 -10.02 -22.17
C THR A 84 0.49 -8.79 -22.08
N SER A 85 -0.19 -8.58 -20.95
CA SER A 85 -1.13 -7.47 -20.79
C SER A 85 -0.51 -6.24 -20.11
N ASP A 86 -0.63 -5.13 -20.82
CA ASP A 86 -0.33 -3.80 -20.33
C ASP A 86 -1.55 -3.24 -19.60
N CYS A 87 -1.53 -3.24 -18.26
CA CYS A 87 -2.64 -2.69 -17.47
C CYS A 87 -2.65 -1.15 -17.60
N PRO A 88 -3.74 -0.55 -18.16
CA PRO A 88 -3.79 0.90 -18.36
C PRO A 88 -3.64 1.71 -17.07
N ASN A 89 -4.14 1.18 -15.95
CA ASN A 89 -4.07 1.85 -14.65
C ASN A 89 -2.66 1.79 -14.06
N CYS A 90 -1.98 0.64 -14.14
CA CYS A 90 -0.60 0.50 -13.70
C CYS A 90 0.32 1.40 -14.52
N ILE A 91 0.10 1.43 -15.85
CA ILE A 91 0.81 2.33 -16.76
C ILE A 91 0.52 3.80 -16.45
N ASN A 92 -0.72 4.15 -16.10
CA ASN A 92 -1.07 5.52 -15.72
C ASN A 92 -0.26 5.98 -14.51
N ILE A 93 -0.05 5.12 -13.50
CA ILE A 93 0.78 5.45 -12.34
C ILE A 93 2.21 5.76 -12.79
N SER A 94 2.87 4.81 -13.48
CA SER A 94 4.26 4.97 -13.92
C SER A 94 4.45 6.19 -14.80
N ARG A 95 3.61 6.36 -15.83
CA ARG A 95 3.68 7.52 -16.75
C ARG A 95 3.46 8.84 -16.03
N THR A 96 2.55 8.89 -15.06
CA THR A 96 2.29 10.13 -14.31
C THR A 96 3.50 10.52 -13.46
N LEU A 97 4.13 9.54 -12.79
CA LEU A 97 5.38 9.77 -12.06
C LEU A 97 6.51 10.25 -12.98
N ASP A 98 6.69 9.62 -14.14
CA ASP A 98 7.71 10.01 -15.11
C ASP A 98 7.50 11.46 -15.60
N VAL A 99 6.27 11.82 -15.96
CA VAL A 99 5.94 13.17 -16.43
C VAL A 99 6.21 14.21 -15.34
N ILE A 100 5.84 13.93 -14.08
CA ILE A 100 6.09 14.85 -12.97
C ILE A 100 7.59 14.99 -12.72
N GLY A 101 8.34 13.89 -12.72
CA GLY A 101 9.80 13.90 -12.58
C GLY A 101 10.49 14.73 -13.69
N GLU A 102 10.05 14.59 -14.93
CA GLU A 102 10.55 15.40 -16.05
C GLU A 102 10.20 16.89 -15.93
N MET A 103 9.01 17.21 -15.41
CA MET A 103 8.63 18.61 -15.14
C MET A 103 9.50 19.23 -14.04
N ILE A 104 9.79 18.48 -12.98
CA ILE A 104 10.66 18.95 -11.89
C ILE A 104 12.08 19.25 -12.41
N LYS A 105 12.62 18.41 -13.31
CA LYS A 105 13.95 18.65 -13.92
C LYS A 105 14.03 19.98 -14.67
N LYS A 106 12.91 20.44 -15.25
CA LYS A 106 12.83 21.67 -16.07
C LYS A 106 12.63 22.95 -15.26
N ILE A 107 12.44 22.85 -13.94
CA ILE A 107 12.33 24.01 -13.06
C ILE A 107 13.64 24.79 -13.09
N SER A 108 13.56 26.11 -13.30
CA SER A 108 14.73 27.00 -13.37
C SER A 108 15.24 27.46 -11.99
N ASN A 109 14.34 27.64 -11.02
CA ASN A 109 14.71 28.00 -9.65
C ASN A 109 15.25 26.76 -8.92
N GLU A 110 16.56 26.75 -8.63
CA GLU A 110 17.25 25.61 -8.03
C GLU A 110 16.80 25.29 -6.59
N GLU A 111 16.42 26.29 -5.79
CA GLU A 111 15.90 26.05 -4.44
C GLU A 111 14.54 25.35 -4.51
N PHE A 112 13.63 25.92 -5.30
CA PHE A 112 12.29 25.34 -5.51
C PHE A 112 12.35 23.95 -6.16
N LYS A 113 13.29 23.75 -7.09
CA LYS A 113 13.54 22.46 -7.73
C LYS A 113 14.02 21.41 -6.73
N ARG A 114 14.94 21.77 -5.84
CA ARG A 114 15.45 20.87 -4.80
C ARG A 114 14.32 20.42 -3.85
N GLU A 115 13.49 21.35 -3.39
CA GLU A 115 12.35 21.04 -2.54
C GLU A 115 11.32 20.17 -3.26
N SER A 116 10.92 20.57 -4.48
CA SER A 116 9.97 19.79 -5.29
C SER A 116 10.47 18.37 -5.56
N LYS A 117 11.78 18.23 -5.81
CA LYS A 117 12.41 16.92 -6.03
C LYS A 117 12.37 16.06 -4.76
N TYR A 118 12.71 16.63 -3.61
CA TYR A 118 12.67 15.90 -2.33
C TYR A 118 11.25 15.37 -2.05
N ASP A 119 10.24 16.23 -2.17
CA ASP A 119 8.85 15.83 -1.96
C ASP A 119 8.40 14.76 -2.96
N PHE A 120 8.84 14.88 -4.22
CA PHE A 120 8.51 13.92 -5.29
C PHE A 120 9.14 12.56 -5.05
N ASP A 121 10.42 12.53 -4.72
CA ASP A 121 11.16 11.30 -4.45
C ASP A 121 10.48 10.56 -3.25
N ASN A 122 10.19 11.27 -2.16
CA ASN A 122 9.50 10.70 -1.00
C ASN A 122 8.08 10.20 -1.34
N SER A 123 7.30 11.00 -2.07
CA SER A 123 5.92 10.63 -2.43
C SER A 123 5.88 9.46 -3.40
N SER A 124 6.76 9.45 -4.42
CA SER A 124 6.83 8.38 -5.41
C SER A 124 7.27 7.06 -4.78
N GLU A 125 8.21 7.08 -3.84
CA GLU A 125 8.60 5.90 -3.06
C GLU A 125 7.42 5.33 -2.29
N HIS A 126 6.64 6.17 -1.61
CA HIS A 126 5.43 5.72 -0.90
C HIS A 126 4.38 5.09 -1.83
N ILE A 127 4.20 5.61 -3.04
CA ILE A 127 3.28 5.05 -4.05
C ILE A 127 3.74 3.65 -4.50
N ILE A 128 5.05 3.49 -4.70
CA ILE A 128 5.64 2.20 -5.06
C ILE A 128 5.52 1.21 -3.89
N GLU A 129 5.79 1.65 -2.66
CA GLU A 129 5.62 0.83 -1.46
C GLU A 129 4.16 0.42 -1.23
N TRP A 130 3.20 1.29 -1.55
CA TRP A 130 1.79 0.93 -1.50
C TRP A 130 1.45 -0.18 -2.52
N SER A 131 2.01 -0.09 -3.73
CA SER A 131 1.86 -1.14 -4.75
C SER A 131 2.45 -2.46 -4.27
N ARG A 132 3.65 -2.44 -3.66
CA ARG A 132 4.28 -3.61 -3.03
C ARG A 132 3.41 -4.16 -1.89
N HIS A 133 2.84 -3.29 -1.07
CA HIS A 133 1.93 -3.66 0.01
C HIS A 133 0.69 -4.39 -0.53
N ASN A 134 0.08 -3.90 -1.60
CA ASN A 134 -1.09 -4.55 -2.21
C ASN A 134 -0.76 -5.97 -2.70
N ILE A 135 0.39 -6.15 -3.36
CA ILE A 135 0.86 -7.48 -3.80
C ILE A 135 1.05 -8.42 -2.60
N ARG A 136 1.73 -7.95 -1.54
CA ARG A 136 1.93 -8.72 -0.30
C ARG A 136 0.60 -9.08 0.37
N SER A 137 -0.32 -8.12 0.44
CA SER A 137 -1.64 -8.29 1.03
C SER A 137 -2.45 -9.34 0.27
N ALA A 138 -2.50 -9.26 -1.06
CA ALA A 138 -3.21 -10.21 -1.91
C ALA A 138 -2.64 -11.63 -1.76
N ARG A 139 -1.31 -11.78 -1.78
CA ARG A 139 -0.66 -13.08 -1.59
C ARG A 139 -0.91 -13.66 -0.19
N GLY A 140 -0.86 -12.81 0.84
CA GLY A 140 -1.16 -13.22 2.22
C GLY A 140 -2.61 -13.68 2.39
N ASN A 141 -3.55 -12.98 1.75
CA ASN A 141 -4.96 -13.37 1.75
C ASN A 141 -5.20 -14.69 1.00
N GLU A 142 -4.54 -14.88 -0.15
CA GLU A 142 -4.57 -16.15 -0.89
C GLU A 142 -4.06 -17.32 -0.03
N ALA A 143 -2.89 -17.16 0.61
CA ALA A 143 -2.32 -18.17 1.49
C ALA A 143 -3.24 -18.48 2.68
N LYS A 144 -3.80 -17.45 3.33
CA LYS A 144 -4.79 -17.60 4.39
C LYS A 144 -5.99 -18.42 3.93
N ASN A 145 -6.58 -18.09 2.78
CA ASN A 145 -7.74 -18.80 2.26
C ASN A 145 -7.40 -20.25 1.90
N GLN A 146 -6.19 -20.51 1.38
CA GLN A 146 -5.71 -21.87 1.11
C GLN A 146 -5.56 -22.68 2.40
N THR A 147 -4.99 -22.10 3.45
CA THR A 147 -4.90 -22.74 4.76
C THR A 147 -6.29 -23.07 5.29
N ILE A 148 -7.21 -22.10 5.30
CA ILE A 148 -8.58 -22.30 5.78
C ILE A 148 -9.31 -23.39 4.98
N ALA A 149 -9.12 -23.45 3.67
CA ALA A 149 -9.74 -24.46 2.82
C ALA A 149 -9.20 -25.89 3.03
N GLN A 150 -8.00 -26.02 3.61
CA GLN A 150 -7.36 -27.31 3.90
C GLN A 150 -7.61 -27.79 5.33
N MET A 151 -8.28 -26.99 6.15
CA MET A 151 -8.49 -27.32 7.56
C MET A 151 -9.56 -28.38 7.75
N GLY A 152 -9.35 -29.21 8.77
CA GLY A 152 -10.34 -30.17 9.28
C GLY A 152 -11.47 -29.49 10.07
N ASP A 153 -12.55 -30.23 10.32
CA ASP A 153 -13.70 -29.76 11.10
C ASP A 153 -13.37 -29.47 12.58
N ASP A 154 -12.26 -30.02 13.07
CA ASP A 154 -11.73 -29.86 14.44
C ASP A 154 -10.57 -28.86 14.54
N GLU A 155 -10.23 -28.17 13.45
CA GLU A 155 -9.14 -27.20 13.41
C GLU A 155 -9.66 -25.75 13.44
N ALA A 156 -8.86 -24.83 14.00
CA ALA A 156 -9.17 -23.40 14.04
C ALA A 156 -8.01 -22.54 13.51
N PHE A 157 -8.32 -21.53 12.68
CA PHE A 157 -7.35 -20.59 12.15
C PHE A 157 -7.29 -19.34 13.02
N CYS A 158 -6.13 -19.11 13.63
CA CYS A 158 -5.91 -17.97 14.50
C CYS A 158 -4.89 -17.01 13.88
N THR A 159 -5.27 -15.73 13.74
CA THR A 159 -4.33 -14.65 13.39
C THR A 159 -3.96 -13.87 14.63
N PHE A 160 -2.67 -13.79 14.94
CA PHE A 160 -2.16 -13.00 16.05
C PHE A 160 -1.58 -11.68 15.52
N ASP A 161 -2.09 -10.56 16.03
CA ASP A 161 -1.43 -9.27 15.89
C ASP A 161 -0.35 -9.18 16.98
N TRP A 162 0.93 -9.25 16.59
CA TRP A 162 2.05 -9.15 17.52
C TRP A 162 2.17 -7.76 18.18
N GLY A 163 1.50 -6.73 17.64
CA GLY A 163 1.31 -5.42 18.29
C GLY A 163 0.20 -5.43 19.34
N GLN A 164 -0.72 -6.40 19.28
CA GLN A 164 -1.79 -6.61 20.24
C GLN A 164 -1.27 -7.45 21.41
N LYS A 165 -0.63 -6.77 22.36
CA LYS A 165 -0.11 -7.41 23.57
C LYS A 165 -1.20 -7.98 24.48
N ILE A 166 -2.44 -7.49 24.37
CA ILE A 166 -3.54 -7.83 25.28
C ILE A 166 -4.83 -7.95 24.46
N LEU A 167 -5.46 -9.12 24.51
CA LEU A 167 -6.81 -9.30 23.98
C LEU A 167 -7.80 -8.43 24.78
N PRO A 168 -8.87 -7.90 24.15
CA PRO A 168 -9.96 -7.28 24.89
C PRO A 168 -10.44 -8.25 25.98
N GLN A 169 -10.44 -7.80 27.23
CA GLN A 169 -10.88 -8.62 28.37
C GLN A 169 -12.41 -8.72 28.44
N GLU A 170 -13.10 -7.84 27.72
CA GLU A 170 -14.54 -7.77 27.62
C GLU A 170 -14.94 -7.70 26.14
N PHE A 171 -16.13 -8.21 25.82
CA PHE A 171 -16.68 -8.20 24.46
C PHE A 171 -16.78 -6.80 23.83
N ARG A 172 -16.88 -5.75 24.65
CA ARG A 172 -16.85 -4.34 24.21
C ARG A 172 -16.03 -3.47 25.15
N GLU A 173 -14.75 -3.35 24.83
CA GLU A 173 -13.85 -2.46 25.54
C GLU A 173 -13.76 -1.07 24.86
N LYS A 174 -13.75 0.00 25.66
CA LYS A 174 -13.51 1.35 25.12
C LYS A 174 -12.08 1.45 24.60
N GLN A 175 -11.91 2.06 23.43
CA GLN A 175 -10.60 2.25 22.78
C GLN A 175 -9.54 2.87 23.72
N SER A 176 -9.94 3.82 24.58
CA SER A 176 -9.07 4.44 25.59
C SER A 176 -8.59 3.47 26.67
N ILE A 177 -9.42 2.50 27.06
CA ILE A 177 -9.06 1.48 28.06
C ILE A 177 -8.17 0.43 27.39
N TYR A 178 -8.55 -0.03 26.20
CA TYR A 178 -7.79 -0.98 25.40
C TYR A 178 -6.33 -0.53 25.14
N PHE A 179 -6.14 0.70 24.62
CA PHE A 179 -4.80 1.26 24.43
C PHE A 179 -4.15 1.78 25.72
N GLY A 180 -4.93 1.95 26.79
CA GLY A 180 -4.47 2.36 28.12
C GLY A 180 -3.76 1.25 28.90
N LYS A 181 -3.85 -0.01 28.47
CA LYS A 181 -3.18 -1.17 29.10
C LYS A 181 -1.67 -1.25 28.89
N LYS A 182 -1.05 -0.14 28.53
CA LYS A 182 0.39 -0.01 28.29
C LYS A 182 1.14 -0.27 29.61
N GLY A 183 1.76 -1.44 29.75
CA GLY A 183 2.51 -1.82 30.96
C GLY A 183 2.13 -3.17 31.59
N MET A 184 1.07 -3.84 31.12
CA MET A 184 0.77 -5.21 31.56
C MET A 184 1.60 -6.23 30.77
N PRO A 185 2.38 -7.11 31.42
CA PRO A 185 3.12 -8.16 30.74
C PRO A 185 2.31 -9.46 30.74
N VAL A 186 1.55 -9.78 29.69
CA VAL A 186 1.16 -11.18 29.45
C VAL A 186 0.87 -11.47 27.98
N LEU A 187 1.72 -12.28 27.35
CA LEU A 187 1.30 -13.24 26.33
C LEU A 187 1.68 -14.62 26.87
N VAL A 188 0.70 -15.40 27.35
CA VAL A 188 0.86 -16.84 27.58
C VAL A 188 -0.10 -17.52 26.61
N GLY A 189 0.40 -17.85 25.43
CA GLY A 189 -0.29 -18.74 24.51
C GLY A 189 0.14 -20.17 24.82
N SER A 190 -0.74 -20.96 25.43
CA SER A 190 -0.65 -22.42 25.39
C SER A 190 -1.66 -22.89 24.36
N PHE A 191 -1.16 -23.47 23.26
CA PHE A 191 -1.96 -24.22 22.31
C PHE A 191 -1.68 -25.69 22.64
N VAL A 192 -2.70 -26.39 23.15
CA VAL A 192 -2.72 -27.84 23.35
C VAL A 192 -3.51 -28.43 22.20
#